data_AF-A0A932X8Q5-F1
#
_entry.id   AF-A0A932X8Q5-F1
#
_cell.length_a   1.000
_cell.length_b   1.000
_cell.length_c   1.000
_cell.angle_alpha   90.00
_cell.angle_beta   90.00
_cell.angle_gamma   90.00
#
_symmetry.space_group_name_H-M   'P 1'
#
loop_
_entity.id
_entity.type
_entity.pdbx_description
1 polymer ?
#
loop_
_entity_poly.entity_id
_entity_poly.type
_entity_poly.pdbx_seq_one_letter_code
_entity_poly.pdbx_strand_id
1 'polypeptide(L)'
;MVWEGETRVGQFDVHYARGMIHATLILEVNLSVGSEEDLLEQLDQEVVSSHEPNLERSDFLVTVFHGEEIRSYADPLRLEDDDDDWR
;
A
#
# COMPACT_ATOMS: atom_id res chain seq x y z
N MET A 1 -4.27 0.16 -0.21
CA MET A 1 -4.53 -1.16 -0.84
C MET A 1 -4.10 -1.10 -2.28
N VAL A 2 -3.66 -2.21 -2.86
CA VAL A 2 -3.17 -2.30 -4.24
C VAL A 2 -4.22 -2.99 -5.10
N TRP A 3 -4.52 -2.40 -6.25
CA TRP A 3 -5.57 -2.86 -7.17
C TRP A 3 -5.05 -2.93 -8.61
N GLU A 4 -5.49 -3.94 -9.35
CA GLU A 4 -5.36 -4.04 -10.80
C GLU A 4 -6.77 -4.03 -11.40
N GLY A 5 -7.19 -2.88 -11.93
CA GLY A 5 -8.58 -2.66 -12.35
C GLY A 5 -9.55 -2.84 -11.18
N GLU A 6 -10.45 -3.80 -11.28
CA GLU A 6 -11.42 -4.14 -10.23
C GLU A 6 -10.93 -5.26 -9.30
N THR A 7 -9.73 -5.81 -9.55
CA THR A 7 -9.18 -6.92 -8.76
C THR A 7 -8.24 -6.38 -7.70
N ARG A 8 -8.50 -6.69 -6.42
CA ARG A 8 -7.54 -6.41 -5.35
C ARG A 8 -6.36 -7.38 -5.50
N VAL A 9 -5.17 -6.83 -5.66
CA VAL A 9 -3.93 -7.63 -5.81
C VAL A 9 -3.16 -7.73 -4.50
N GLY A 10 -3.43 -6.84 -3.55
CA GLY A 10 -2.78 -6.90 -2.25
C GLY A 10 -3.00 -5.69 -1.34
N GLN A 11 -2.24 -5.67 -0.26
CA GLN A 11 -2.18 -4.59 0.71
C GLN A 11 -0.77 -4.01 0.76
N PHE A 12 -0.68 -2.69 0.79
CA PHE A 12 0.58 -1.96 0.92
C PHE A 12 0.48 -1.04 2.12
N ASP A 13 1.32 -1.30 3.11
CA ASP A 13 1.38 -0.56 4.36
C ASP A 13 2.72 0.18 4.46
N VAL A 14 2.66 1.50 4.64
CA VAL A 14 3.85 2.35 4.71
C VAL A 14 3.96 2.96 6.10
N HIS A 15 5.14 2.84 6.69
CA HIS A 15 5.50 3.36 7.99
C HIS A 15 6.67 4.33 7.85
N TYR A 16 6.40 5.59 8.17
CA TYR A 16 7.39 6.65 8.11
C TYR A 16 8.10 6.79 9.46
N ALA A 17 9.37 6.42 9.48
CA ALA A 17 10.26 6.63 10.61
C ALA A 17 11.25 7.77 10.30
N ARG A 18 11.86 8.35 11.34
CA ARG A 18 12.80 9.47 11.15
C ARG A 18 14.01 9.02 10.31
N GLY A 19 14.01 9.37 9.03
CA GLY A 19 15.09 9.10 8.08
C GLY A 19 15.02 7.76 7.35
N MET A 20 13.93 6.99 7.51
CA MET A 20 13.74 5.70 6.85
C MET A 20 12.26 5.44 6.61
N ILE A 21 11.95 4.83 5.46
CA ILE A 21 10.60 4.46 5.09
C ILE A 21 10.54 2.94 5.03
N HIS A 22 9.69 2.35 5.88
CA HIS A 22 9.43 0.92 5.86
C HIS A 22 8.10 0.64 5.18
N ALA A 23 8.11 -0.19 4.16
CA ALA A 23 6.90 -0.67 3.52
C ALA A 23 6.77 -2.18 3.63
N THR A 24 5.54 -2.63 3.79
CA THR A 24 5.14 -4.03 3.71
C THR A 24 4.14 -4.17 2.57
N LEU A 25 4.46 -5.03 1.61
CA LEU A 25 3.57 -5.41 0.51
C LEU A 25 3.11 -6.85 0.74
N ILE A 26 1.81 -7.06 0.90
CA ILE A 26 1.19 -8.38 0.97
C ILE A 26 0.46 -8.60 -0.35
N LEU A 27 0.94 -9.51 -1.18
CA LEU A 27 0.32 -9.94 -2.43
C LEU A 27 -0.68 -11.06 -2.16
N GLU A 28 -1.93 -10.84 -2.55
CA GLU A 28 -3.04 -11.80 -2.46
C GLU A 28 -3.20 -12.62 -3.75
N VAL A 29 -2.46 -12.25 -4.79
CA VAL A 29 -2.40 -12.95 -6.08
C VAL A 29 -0.96 -13.31 -6.44
N ASN A 30 -0.79 -14.30 -7.31
CA ASN A 30 0.52 -14.59 -7.89
C ASN A 30 0.75 -13.66 -9.07
N LEU A 31 1.67 -12.72 -8.91
CA LEU A 31 2.15 -11.86 -9.99
C LEU A 31 3.29 -12.54 -10.74
N SER A 32 3.47 -12.17 -12.00
CA SER A 32 4.72 -12.49 -12.69
C SER A 32 5.86 -11.63 -12.11
N VAL A 33 7.10 -12.10 -12.22
CA VAL A 33 8.27 -11.34 -11.73
C VAL A 33 8.30 -9.92 -12.31
N GLY A 34 8.03 -9.78 -13.61
CA GLY A 34 7.99 -8.45 -14.25
C GLY A 34 6.87 -7.57 -13.70
N SER A 35 5.67 -8.13 -13.48
CA SER A 35 4.56 -7.39 -12.89
C SER A 35 4.82 -6.97 -11.45
N GLU A 36 5.55 -7.80 -10.68
CA GLU A 36 5.98 -7.45 -9.33
C GLU A 36 7.02 -6.32 -9.35
N GLU A 37 8.01 -6.39 -10.24
CA GLU A 37 9.01 -5.32 -10.42
C GLU A 37 8.34 -3.99 -10.83
N ASP A 38 7.45 -4.03 -11.83
CA ASP A 38 6.68 -2.87 -12.28
C ASP A 38 5.85 -2.25 -11.15
N LEU A 39 5.25 -3.09 -10.29
CA LEU A 39 4.50 -2.63 -9.12
C LEU A 39 5.41 -1.98 -8.09
N LEU A 40 6.56 -2.58 -7.80
CA LEU A 40 7.53 -2.02 -6.85
C LEU A 40 8.09 -0.68 -7.33
N GLU A 41 8.37 -0.52 -8.61
CA GLU A 41 8.81 0.75 -9.20
C GLU A 41 7.74 1.84 -9.10
N GLN A 42 6.46 1.48 -9.32
CA GLN A 42 5.34 2.41 -9.14
C GLN A 42 5.21 2.85 -7.68
N LEU A 43 5.25 1.89 -6.74
CA LEU A 43 5.15 2.16 -5.31
C LEU A 43 6.31 3.03 -4.80
N ASP A 44 7.54 2.82 -5.27
CA ASP A 44 8.69 3.67 -4.96
C ASP A 44 8.43 5.12 -5.38
N GLN A 45 7.96 5.33 -6.62
CA GLN A 45 7.65 6.67 -7.13
C GLN A 45 6.51 7.34 -6.35
N GLU A 46 5.46 6.61 -6.00
CA GLU A 46 4.35 7.13 -5.20
C GLU A 46 4.78 7.51 -3.78
N VAL A 47 5.58 6.68 -3.13
CA VAL A 47 6.10 6.95 -1.77
C VAL A 47 7.05 8.15 -1.79
N VAL A 48 7.97 8.21 -2.75
CA VAL A 48 8.91 9.33 -2.93
C VAL A 48 8.17 10.63 -3.23
N SER A 49 7.17 10.61 -4.12
CA SER A 49 6.41 11.81 -4.49
C SER A 49 5.50 12.31 -3.37
N SER A 50 5.04 11.42 -2.50
CA SER A 50 4.23 11.78 -1.32
C SER A 50 5.05 12.39 -0.18
N HIS A 51 6.39 12.35 -0.24
CA HIS A 51 7.28 12.84 0.81
C HIS A 51 7.88 14.22 0.50
N GLU A 52 7.95 15.09 1.51
CA GLU A 52 8.42 16.46 1.36
C GLU A 52 9.86 16.54 0.81
N PRO A 53 10.16 17.51 -0.06
CA PRO A 53 11.39 17.60 -0.87
C PRO A 53 12.71 17.71 -0.09
N ASN A 54 12.66 17.76 1.24
CA ASN A 54 13.81 17.95 2.12
C ASN A 54 14.34 16.65 2.75
N LEU A 55 13.69 15.51 2.53
CA LEU A 55 14.24 14.22 2.94
C LEU A 55 15.18 13.74 1.82
N GLU A 56 16.49 13.96 1.98
CA GLU A 56 17.50 13.28 1.16
C GLU A 56 17.10 11.81 1.06
N ARG A 57 16.88 11.30 -0.18
CA ARG A 57 16.36 9.95 -0.50
C ARG A 57 16.40 9.03 0.72
N SER A 58 15.32 9.01 1.49
CA SER A 58 15.29 8.19 2.70
C SER A 58 15.47 6.73 2.31
N ASP A 59 16.19 6.00 3.14
CA ASP A 59 16.39 4.56 2.94
C ASP A 59 15.00 3.92 2.87
N PHE A 60 14.61 3.46 1.68
CA PHE A 60 13.31 2.86 1.42
C PHE A 60 13.47 1.35 1.39
N LEU A 61 12.89 0.69 2.39
CA LEU A 61 12.89 -0.75 2.51
C LEU A 61 11.46 -1.27 2.33
N VAL A 62 11.25 -2.04 1.27
CA VAL A 62 10.02 -2.78 1.04
C VAL A 62 10.25 -4.27 1.31
N THR A 63 9.37 -4.90 2.09
CA THR A 63 9.34 -6.35 2.26
C THR A 63 8.08 -6.90 1.64
N VAL A 64 8.23 -7.88 0.74
CA VAL A 64 7.14 -8.49 -0.01
C VAL A 64 6.79 -9.85 0.60
N PHE A 65 5.50 -10.07 0.83
CA PHE A 65 4.94 -11.32 1.32
C PHE A 65 3.83 -11.79 0.38
N HIS A 66 3.65 -13.11 0.26
CA HIS A 66 2.43 -13.68 -0.28
C HIS A 66 1.52 -14.11 0.87
N GLY A 67 0.25 -13.72 0.82
CA GLY A 67 -0.71 -14.00 1.88
C GLY A 67 -2.14 -14.14 1.36
N GLU A 68 -3.00 -14.69 2.19
CA GLU A 68 -4.44 -14.80 1.93
C GLU A 68 -5.19 -14.08 3.04
N GLU A 69 -6.10 -13.17 2.70
CA GLU A 69 -6.98 -12.54 3.68
C GLU A 69 -8.02 -13.56 4.16
N ILE A 70 -7.90 -13.99 5.42
CA ILE A 70 -8.83 -14.96 6.00
C ILE A 70 -10.09 -14.26 6.54
N ARG A 71 -9.91 -13.09 7.14
CA ARG A 71 -10.98 -12.30 7.76
C ARG A 71 -10.52 -10.87 8.03
N SER A 72 -11.43 -9.91 7.88
CA SER A 72 -11.27 -8.53 8.30
C SER A 72 -12.21 -8.19 9.46
N TYR A 73 -11.73 -7.31 10.35
CA TYR A 73 -12.51 -6.73 11.43
C TYR A 73 -12.43 -5.22 11.28
N ALA A 74 -13.58 -4.55 11.26
CA ALA A 74 -13.66 -3.09 11.19
C ALA A 74 -14.45 -2.57 12.39
N ASP A 75 -14.12 -1.35 12.82
CA ASP A 75 -14.89 -0.67 13.84
C ASP A 75 -16.27 -0.28 13.27
N PRO A 76 -17.38 -0.58 13.95
CA PRO A 76 -18.72 -0.31 13.44
C PRO A 76 -18.98 1.18 13.18
N LEU A 77 -18.32 2.09 13.90
CA LEU A 77 -18.49 3.54 13.73
C LEU A 77 -17.91 4.05 12.40
N ARG A 78 -17.11 3.24 11.70
CA ARG A 78 -16.51 3.60 10.41
C ARG A 78 -17.44 3.33 9.22
N LEU A 79 -18.53 2.58 9.43
CA LEU A 79 -19.53 2.24 8.40
C LEU A 79 -20.71 3.23 8.37
N GLU A 80 -20.84 4.10 9.37
CA GLU A 80 -21.97 5.03 9.51
C GLU A 80 -21.70 6.40 8.86
N ASP A 81 -20.49 6.67 8.39
CA ASP A 81 -20.07 7.98 7.84
C ASP A 81 -20.20 8.09 6.29
N ASP A 82 -20.57 7.01 5.59
CA ASP A 82 -20.67 6.98 4.11
C ASP A 82 -22.10 7.29 3.58
N ASP A 83 -23.08 7.47 4.47
CA ASP A 83 -24.51 7.69 4.14
C ASP A 83 -25.00 9.16 4.27
N ASP A 84 -24.12 10.12 4.58
CA ASP A 84 -24.51 11.54 4.80
C ASP A 84 -23.63 12.55 4.03
N ASP A 85 -23.59 12.48 2.70
CA ASP A 85 -23.28 13.67 1.86
C ASP A 85 -23.97 13.59 0.48
N TRP A 86 -25.31 13.57 0.49
CA TRP A 86 -26.12 14.07 -0.62
C TRP A 86 -27.11 15.10 -0.08
N ARG A 87 -26.71 16.37 -0.03
CA ARG A 87 -27.67 17.47 -0.05
C ARG A 87 -27.15 18.78 -0.64
#